data_AF-A0ABD1Y108-F1
#
_entry.id   AF-A0ABD1Y108-F1
#
_cell.length_a   1.000
_cell.length_b   1.000
_cell.length_c   1.000
_cell.angle_alpha   90.00
_cell.angle_beta   90.00
_cell.angle_gamma   90.00
#
_symmetry.space_group_name_H-M   'P 1'
#
loop_
_entity.id
_entity.type
_entity.pdbx_description
1 polymer ?
#
loop_
_entity_poly.entity_id
_entity_poly.type
_entity_poly.pdbx_seq_one_letter_code
_entity_poly.pdbx_strand_id
1 'polypeptide(L)'
;MSSSKARAERPDNSDEFAARAAIKKVLAEFRQMKKEVVPSAPNSTGTALKVVKAMREKNPQLVMKKDHIGRIAGIKVGDTFDSRGEASVIGLHGPIMNGINTVKPSVPGRDVIANSVAFSIGNIYPDNSYDESAGILVFSGEGRHHRDGSQSKK
;
A
#
# COMPACT_ATOMS: atom_id res chain seq x y z
N MET A 1 22.76 -19.09 -32.15
CA MET A 1 21.77 -19.40 -31.10
C MET A 1 21.79 -18.24 -30.10
N SER A 2 20.92 -17.25 -30.32
CA SER A 2 19.67 -17.00 -29.57
C SER A 2 19.88 -16.67 -28.08
N SER A 3 19.57 -15.42 -27.72
CA SER A 3 18.89 -15.11 -26.47
C SER A 3 18.19 -13.76 -26.63
N SER A 4 16.98 -13.79 -27.19
CA SER A 4 16.05 -12.67 -27.06
C SER A 4 15.55 -12.66 -25.62
N LYS A 5 15.90 -11.63 -24.85
CA LYS A 5 15.26 -11.34 -23.56
C LYS A 5 13.76 -11.27 -23.79
N ALA A 6 13.01 -12.20 -23.19
CA ALA A 6 11.56 -12.15 -23.15
C ALA A 6 11.15 -10.81 -22.51
N ARG A 7 10.66 -9.88 -23.34
CA ARG A 7 9.98 -8.68 -22.89
C ARG A 7 8.70 -9.17 -22.23
N ALA A 8 8.51 -8.90 -20.94
CA ALA A 8 7.27 -9.22 -20.25
C ALA A 8 6.11 -8.69 -21.11
N GLU A 9 5.29 -9.60 -21.63
CA GLU A 9 4.14 -9.26 -22.46
C GLU A 9 3.24 -8.36 -21.62
N ARG A 10 2.75 -7.27 -22.22
CA ARG A 10 1.78 -6.41 -21.54
C ARG A 10 0.54 -7.27 -21.31
N PRO A 11 -0.05 -7.27 -20.09
CA PRO A 11 -1.27 -8.04 -19.83
C PRO A 11 -2.33 -7.68 -20.87
N ASP A 12 -3.09 -8.69 -21.32
CA ASP A 12 -4.20 -8.46 -22.22
C ASP A 12 -5.19 -7.47 -21.58
N ASN A 13 -5.83 -6.66 -22.42
CA ASN A 13 -6.74 -5.62 -21.99
C ASN A 13 -7.96 -6.20 -21.24
N SER A 14 -8.30 -7.47 -21.53
CA SER A 14 -9.34 -8.25 -20.84
C SER A 14 -8.95 -8.58 -19.40
N ASP A 15 -7.71 -9.01 -19.17
CA ASP A 15 -7.16 -9.31 -17.85
C ASP A 15 -7.09 -8.06 -16.97
N GLU A 16 -6.72 -6.92 -17.56
CA GLU A 16 -6.67 -5.64 -16.84
C GLU A 16 -8.07 -5.17 -16.41
N PHE A 17 -9.09 -5.39 -17.25
CA PHE A 17 -10.49 -5.09 -16.89
C PHE A 17 -10.99 -5.98 -15.75
N ALA A 18 -10.71 -7.28 -15.82
CA ALA A 18 -11.05 -8.23 -14.77
C ALA A 18 -10.35 -7.88 -13.44
N ALA A 19 -9.06 -7.55 -13.49
CA ALA A 19 -8.30 -7.10 -12.33
C ALA A 19 -8.88 -5.80 -11.73
N ARG A 20 -9.26 -4.83 -12.57
CA ARG A 20 -9.91 -3.60 -12.13
C ARG A 20 -11.25 -3.86 -11.45
N ALA A 21 -12.05 -4.80 -11.97
CA ALA A 21 -13.30 -5.23 -11.37
C ALA A 21 -13.08 -5.90 -10.00
N ALA A 22 -12.05 -6.74 -9.88
CA ALA A 22 -11.67 -7.37 -8.62
C ALA A 22 -11.27 -6.33 -7.56
N ILE A 23 -10.43 -5.34 -7.91
CA ILE A 23 -10.06 -4.23 -7.02
C ILE A 23 -11.31 -3.49 -6.52
N LYS A 24 -12.23 -3.14 -7.42
CA LYS A 24 -13.49 -2.46 -7.04
C LYS A 24 -14.34 -3.30 -6.09
N LYS A 25 -14.42 -4.62 -6.29
CA LYS A 25 -15.16 -5.53 -5.41
C LYS A 25 -14.56 -5.55 -4.00
N VAL A 26 -13.23 -5.65 -3.88
CA VAL A 26 -12.53 -5.63 -2.58
C VAL A 26 -12.77 -4.31 -1.85
N LEU A 27 -12.67 -3.18 -2.56
CA LEU A 27 -12.92 -1.85 -1.98
C LEU A 27 -14.37 -1.67 -1.54
N ALA A 28 -15.34 -2.15 -2.33
CA ALA A 28 -16.76 -2.08 -1.97
C ALA A 28 -17.05 -2.83 -0.66
N GLU A 29 -16.53 -4.06 -0.54
CA GLU A 29 -16.65 -4.88 0.67
C GLU A 29 -16.00 -4.18 1.89
N PHE A 30 -14.78 -3.67 1.71
CA PHE A 30 -14.07 -2.96 2.78
C PHE A 30 -14.85 -1.74 3.27
N ARG A 31 -15.39 -0.94 2.34
CA ARG A 31 -16.18 0.26 2.66
C ARG A 31 -17.50 -0.09 3.32
N GLN A 32 -18.13 -1.20 2.93
CA GLN A 32 -19.34 -1.70 3.59
C GLN A 32 -19.04 -2.12 5.03
N MET A 33 -18.01 -2.96 5.24
CA MET A 33 -17.60 -3.36 6.59
C MET A 33 -17.20 -2.16 7.45
N LYS A 34 -16.57 -1.14 6.87
CA LYS A 34 -16.24 0.09 7.59
C LYS A 34 -17.48 0.79 8.14
N LYS A 35 -18.56 0.87 7.36
CA LYS A 35 -19.84 1.45 7.79
C LYS A 35 -20.48 0.64 8.93
N GLU A 36 -20.35 -0.69 8.90
CA GLU A 36 -20.88 -1.57 9.94
C GLU A 36 -20.08 -1.49 11.25
N VAL A 37 -18.76 -1.50 11.16
CA VAL A 37 -17.87 -1.51 12.34
C VAL A 37 -17.79 -0.14 13.00
N VAL A 38 -17.83 0.94 12.21
CA VAL A 38 -17.78 2.30 12.75
C VAL A 38 -18.66 3.28 11.94
N PRO A 39 -19.96 3.37 12.25
CA PRO A 39 -20.95 4.13 11.45
C PRO A 39 -20.70 5.63 11.33
N SER A 40 -20.00 6.24 12.30
CA SER A 40 -19.78 7.70 12.36
C SER A 40 -18.35 8.14 12.69
N ALA A 41 -17.37 7.23 12.70
CA ALA A 41 -16.02 7.62 13.08
C ALA A 41 -15.26 8.33 11.94
N PRO A 42 -14.37 9.26 12.30
CA PRO A 42 -13.43 9.83 11.35
C PRO A 42 -12.57 8.73 10.71
N ASN A 43 -12.01 9.04 9.53
CA ASN A 43 -10.99 8.24 8.85
C ASN A 43 -9.71 8.17 9.69
N SER A 44 -9.74 7.39 10.76
CA SER A 44 -8.62 7.21 11.68
C SER A 44 -7.90 5.89 11.41
N THR A 45 -6.62 5.86 11.75
CA THR A 45 -5.81 4.65 11.62
C THR A 45 -6.33 3.51 12.51
N GLY A 46 -6.90 3.85 13.68
CA GLY A 46 -7.56 2.89 14.57
C GLY A 46 -8.79 2.24 13.94
N THR A 47 -9.62 3.02 13.24
CA THR A 47 -10.75 2.49 12.46
C THR A 47 -10.27 1.56 11.36
N ALA A 48 -9.28 1.98 10.57
CA ALA A 48 -8.72 1.15 9.49
C ALA A 48 -8.18 -0.19 10.01
N LEU A 49 -7.48 -0.21 11.14
CA LEU A 49 -6.97 -1.44 11.77
C LEU A 49 -8.09 -2.42 12.12
N LYS A 50 -9.17 -1.94 12.75
CA LYS A 50 -10.32 -2.78 13.13
C LYS A 50 -11.00 -3.39 11.92
N VAL A 51 -11.26 -2.59 10.88
CA VAL A 51 -11.94 -3.06 9.66
C VAL A 51 -11.08 -4.04 8.88
N VAL A 52 -9.78 -3.76 8.71
CA VAL A 52 -8.87 -4.70 8.03
C VAL A 52 -8.78 -6.03 8.77
N LYS A 53 -8.74 -6.00 10.10
CA LYS A 53 -8.76 -7.23 10.92
C LYS A 53 -10.05 -8.02 10.68
N ALA A 54 -11.21 -7.37 10.80
CA ALA A 54 -12.50 -8.01 10.57
C ALA A 54 -12.63 -8.58 9.14
N MET A 55 -12.14 -7.87 8.13
CA MET A 55 -12.17 -8.34 6.74
C MET A 55 -11.28 -9.56 6.51
N ARG A 56 -10.09 -9.60 7.12
CA ARG A 56 -9.19 -10.78 7.03
C ARG A 56 -9.77 -12.00 7.73
N GLU A 57 -10.55 -11.81 8.79
CA GLU A 57 -11.22 -12.88 9.52
C GLU A 57 -12.45 -13.41 8.75
N LYS A 58 -13.28 -12.50 8.21
CA LYS A 58 -14.53 -12.86 7.51
C LYS A 58 -14.32 -13.29 6.06
N ASN A 59 -13.44 -12.60 5.33
CA ASN A 59 -13.25 -12.77 3.89
C ASN A 59 -11.75 -12.79 3.49
N PRO A 60 -10.94 -13.71 4.02
CA PRO A 60 -9.49 -13.78 3.74
C PRO A 60 -9.15 -13.86 2.24
N GLN A 61 -10.01 -14.50 1.45
CA GLN A 61 -9.88 -14.68 0.00
C GLN A 61 -10.06 -13.39 -0.82
N LEU A 62 -10.69 -12.37 -0.26
CA LEU A 62 -10.82 -11.05 -0.91
C LEU A 62 -9.59 -10.17 -0.66
N VAL A 63 -8.78 -10.48 0.35
CA VAL A 63 -7.59 -9.68 0.67
C VAL A 63 -6.45 -10.09 -0.26
N MET A 64 -5.96 -9.12 -1.03
CA MET A 64 -4.88 -9.35 -1.98
C MET A 64 -3.52 -9.46 -1.27
N LYS A 65 -2.59 -10.20 -1.90
CA LYS A 65 -1.22 -10.38 -1.36
C LYS A 65 -0.48 -9.04 -1.31
N LYS A 66 0.38 -8.87 -0.30
CA LYS A 66 1.11 -7.63 -0.01
C LYS A 66 2.54 -7.61 -0.56
N ASP A 67 2.97 -8.74 -1.12
CA ASP A 67 4.38 -9.00 -1.45
C ASP A 67 4.63 -8.91 -2.96
N HIS A 68 4.01 -7.93 -3.62
CA HIS A 68 4.23 -7.68 -5.03
C HIS A 68 5.32 -6.62 -5.21
N ILE A 69 6.20 -6.81 -6.19
CA ILE A 69 7.17 -5.79 -6.63
C ILE A 69 6.71 -5.26 -7.98
N GLY A 70 6.52 -3.95 -8.08
CA GLY A 70 6.10 -3.28 -9.31
C GLY A 70 4.60 -3.03 -9.38
N ARG A 71 4.04 -3.06 -10.59
CA ARG A 71 2.66 -2.64 -10.86
C ARG A 71 1.66 -3.69 -10.38
N ILE A 72 0.61 -3.25 -9.69
CA ILE A 72 -0.51 -4.12 -9.31
C ILE A 72 -1.58 -4.04 -10.40
N ALA A 73 -1.94 -5.18 -10.98
CA ALA A 73 -2.96 -5.28 -12.02
C ALA A 73 -4.29 -4.66 -11.54
N GLY A 74 -4.91 -3.83 -12.36
CA GLY A 74 -6.16 -3.14 -12.01
C GLY A 74 -5.99 -1.91 -11.11
N ILE A 75 -4.77 -1.51 -10.72
CA ILE A 75 -4.50 -0.22 -10.07
C ILE A 75 -3.76 0.69 -11.05
N LYS A 76 -4.27 1.91 -11.24
CA LYS A 76 -3.71 2.91 -12.15
C LYS A 76 -3.19 4.11 -11.37
N VAL A 77 -2.16 4.76 -11.91
CA VAL A 77 -1.69 6.06 -11.40
C VAL A 77 -2.86 7.04 -11.46
N GLY A 78 -3.09 7.78 -10.36
CA GLY A 78 -4.23 8.67 -10.20
C GLY A 78 -5.44 8.05 -9.47
N ASP A 79 -5.43 6.75 -9.19
CA ASP A 79 -6.46 6.14 -8.34
C ASP A 79 -6.38 6.69 -6.90
N THR A 80 -7.55 6.99 -6.31
CA THR A 80 -7.68 7.50 -4.95
C THR A 80 -8.25 6.47 -3.99
N PHE A 81 -7.81 6.55 -2.73
CA PHE A 81 -8.21 5.64 -1.65
C PHE A 81 -8.46 6.43 -0.38
N ASP A 82 -9.50 6.05 0.38
CA ASP A 82 -9.97 6.84 1.53
C ASP A 82 -9.18 6.56 2.83
N SER A 83 -8.36 5.50 2.83
CA SER A 83 -7.57 5.13 4.01
C SER A 83 -6.42 4.20 3.68
N ARG A 84 -5.45 4.12 4.60
CA ARG A 84 -4.39 3.09 4.59
C ARG A 84 -4.94 1.66 4.68
N GLY A 85 -6.16 1.50 5.20
CA GLY A 85 -6.85 0.21 5.21
C GLY A 85 -7.19 -0.28 3.81
N GLU A 86 -7.67 0.60 2.94
CA GLU A 86 -7.97 0.28 1.54
C GLU A 86 -6.71 -0.16 0.79
N ALA A 87 -5.62 0.60 0.93
CA ALA A 87 -4.32 0.24 0.34
C ALA A 87 -3.81 -1.12 0.85
N SER A 88 -4.09 -1.47 2.11
CA SER A 88 -3.68 -2.75 2.72
C SER A 88 -4.44 -3.95 2.18
N VAL A 89 -5.74 -3.82 1.94
CA VAL A 89 -6.57 -4.97 1.49
C VAL A 89 -6.44 -5.25 0.00
N ILE A 90 -6.09 -4.23 -0.81
CA ILE A 90 -5.82 -4.40 -2.25
C ILE A 90 -4.35 -4.71 -2.55
N GLY A 91 -3.50 -4.83 -1.53
CA GLY A 91 -2.09 -5.18 -1.69
C GLY A 91 -1.16 -4.04 -2.15
N LEU A 92 -1.66 -2.81 -2.26
CA LEU A 92 -0.87 -1.63 -2.66
C LEU A 92 0.16 -1.24 -1.60
N HIS A 93 -0.24 -1.25 -0.33
CA HIS A 93 0.66 -1.01 0.80
C HIS A 93 0.21 -1.79 2.02
N GLY A 94 0.97 -2.81 2.41
CA GLY A 94 0.58 -3.73 3.48
C GLY A 94 0.41 -3.06 4.85
N PRO A 95 1.42 -2.33 5.36
CA PRO A 95 1.36 -1.64 6.64
C PRO A 95 0.32 -0.52 6.69
N ILE A 96 -0.46 -0.49 7.78
CA ILE A 96 -1.46 0.56 7.99
C ILE A 96 -0.82 1.79 8.65
N MET A 97 0.12 1.57 9.57
CA MET A 97 0.81 2.63 10.32
C MET A 97 2.13 3.07 9.68
N ASN A 98 2.86 2.12 9.09
CA ASN A 98 4.22 2.38 8.60
C ASN A 98 4.21 2.98 7.20
N GLY A 99 5.20 3.83 6.95
CA GLY A 99 5.45 4.50 5.69
C GLY A 99 6.16 3.61 4.67
N ILE A 100 6.92 2.60 5.09
CA ILE A 100 7.69 1.70 4.24
C ILE A 100 7.10 0.28 4.34
N ASN A 101 6.83 -0.33 3.19
CA ASN A 101 6.52 -1.74 3.08
C ASN A 101 7.72 -2.48 2.48
N THR A 102 8.04 -3.64 3.04
CA THR A 102 9.17 -4.44 2.60
C THR A 102 8.79 -5.89 2.35
N VAL A 103 9.49 -6.52 1.43
CA VAL A 103 9.36 -7.93 1.12
C VAL A 103 10.68 -8.65 1.38
N LYS A 104 10.58 -9.83 1.99
CA LYS A 104 11.74 -10.71 2.12
C LYS A 104 11.99 -11.40 0.79
N PRO A 105 13.23 -11.42 0.29
CA PRO A 105 13.53 -12.14 -0.93
C PRO A 105 13.31 -13.63 -0.72
N SER A 106 12.80 -14.29 -1.76
CA SER A 106 12.57 -15.75 -1.78
C SER A 106 13.89 -16.55 -1.78
N VAL A 107 15.00 -15.89 -2.09
CA VAL A 107 16.34 -16.48 -2.18
C VAL A 107 17.11 -16.14 -0.89
N PRO A 108 17.61 -17.14 -0.14
CA PRO A 108 18.45 -16.93 1.04
C PRO A 108 19.69 -16.08 0.71
N GLY A 109 20.07 -15.19 1.63
CA GLY A 109 21.26 -14.34 1.49
C GLY A 109 21.07 -13.06 0.67
N ARG A 110 19.85 -12.76 0.21
CA ARG A 110 19.52 -11.45 -0.35
C ARG A 110 18.95 -10.49 0.70
N ASP A 111 19.18 -9.21 0.46
CA ASP A 111 18.65 -8.13 1.29
C ASP A 111 17.14 -7.93 1.09
N VAL A 112 16.52 -7.40 2.15
CA VAL A 112 15.12 -6.99 2.15
C VAL A 112 14.91 -5.85 1.13
N ILE A 113 13.83 -5.93 0.36
CA ILE A 113 13.52 -4.94 -0.68
C ILE A 113 12.30 -4.14 -0.27
N ALA A 114 12.37 -2.82 -0.35
CA ALA A 114 11.20 -1.95 -0.23
C ALA A 114 10.33 -2.08 -1.49
N ASN A 115 9.05 -2.41 -1.35
CA ASN A 115 8.14 -2.59 -2.48
C ASN A 115 7.11 -1.47 -2.62
N SER A 116 6.75 -0.79 -1.53
CA SER A 116 5.94 0.42 -1.57
C SER A 116 6.29 1.38 -0.43
N VAL A 117 6.13 2.67 -0.70
CA VAL A 117 6.26 3.74 0.28
C VAL A 117 4.97 4.57 0.32
N ALA A 118 4.67 5.12 1.49
CA ALA A 118 3.54 5.98 1.72
C ALA A 118 4.05 7.31 2.22
N PHE A 119 3.96 8.29 1.34
CA PHE A 119 4.36 9.66 1.60
C PHE A 119 3.17 10.46 2.07
N SER A 120 3.34 11.17 3.17
CA SER A 120 2.44 12.23 3.61
C SER A 120 3.26 13.48 3.80
N ILE A 121 2.83 14.58 3.20
CA ILE A 121 3.38 15.90 3.51
C ILE A 121 2.94 16.24 4.93
N GLY A 122 3.88 16.52 5.83
CA GLY A 122 3.59 16.84 7.22
C GLY A 122 4.83 16.93 8.11
N ASN A 123 4.68 17.52 9.31
CA ASN A 123 5.77 17.91 10.21
C ASN A 123 6.54 16.75 10.89
N ILE A 124 6.16 15.48 10.66
CA ILE A 124 6.80 14.33 11.34
C ILE A 124 8.15 13.99 10.69
N TYR A 125 8.34 14.33 9.41
CA TYR A 125 9.62 14.16 8.72
C TYR A 125 9.91 15.47 7.98
N PRO A 126 10.60 16.43 8.62
CA PRO A 126 10.80 17.77 8.05
C PRO A 126 11.72 17.78 6.83
N ASP A 127 12.49 16.71 6.63
CA ASP A 127 13.40 16.47 5.51
C ASP A 127 12.70 15.86 4.28
N ASN A 128 11.45 15.45 4.42
CA ASN A 128 10.63 15.01 3.30
C ASN A 128 10.30 16.17 2.35
N SER A 129 10.50 15.96 1.05
CA SER A 129 10.11 16.94 0.02
C SER A 129 9.69 16.26 -1.28
N TYR A 130 8.75 16.87 -1.99
CA TYR A 130 8.28 16.41 -3.29
C TYR A 130 8.34 17.56 -4.29
N ASP A 131 9.16 17.42 -5.32
CA ASP A 131 9.20 18.30 -6.48
C ASP A 131 8.34 17.68 -7.58
N GLU A 132 7.11 18.19 -7.71
CA GLU A 132 6.15 17.73 -8.71
C GLU A 132 6.63 17.98 -10.14
N SER A 133 7.37 19.08 -10.37
CA SER A 133 7.85 19.45 -11.70
C SER A 133 8.98 18.53 -12.20
N ALA A 134 9.85 18.11 -11.27
CA ALA A 134 10.94 17.18 -11.56
C ALA A 134 10.53 15.71 -11.38
N GLY A 135 9.39 15.44 -10.74
CA GLY A 135 8.97 14.09 -10.38
C GLY A 135 9.87 13.43 -9.33
N ILE A 136 10.52 14.23 -8.49
CA ILE A 136 11.50 13.77 -7.49
C ILE A 136 10.87 13.80 -6.09
N LEU A 137 11.00 12.69 -5.37
CA LEU A 137 10.61 12.56 -3.98
C LEU A 137 11.84 12.29 -3.12
N VAL A 138 12.12 13.17 -2.16
CA VAL A 138 13.08 12.92 -1.08
C VAL A 138 12.30 12.34 0.10
N PHE A 139 12.64 11.10 0.48
CA PHE A 139 11.91 10.33 1.47
C PHE A 139 12.82 9.90 2.63
N SER A 140 12.47 10.30 3.84
CA SER A 140 13.15 9.93 5.08
C SER A 140 12.90 8.47 5.44
N GLY A 141 13.95 7.78 5.89
CA GLY A 141 13.82 6.43 6.44
C GLY A 141 12.95 6.38 7.71
N GLU A 142 12.42 5.19 8.01
CA GLU A 142 11.74 4.93 9.29
C GLU A 142 12.75 4.84 10.45
N GLY A 143 12.36 5.35 11.63
CA GLY A 143 13.24 5.44 12.80
C GLY A 143 12.52 6.00 14.03
N ARG A 144 13.26 6.21 15.13
CA ARG A 144 12.72 6.63 16.44
C ARG A 144 12.24 8.09 16.43
N HIS A 145 11.06 8.30 15.88
CA HIS A 145 10.32 9.55 15.97
C HIS A 145 9.20 9.40 17.00
N HIS A 146 9.18 10.25 18.03
CA HIS A 146 8.04 10.33 18.93
C HIS A 146 6.86 10.98 18.18
N ARG A 147 5.63 10.60 18.56
CA ARG A 147 4.41 11.14 17.94
C ARG A 147 4.25 12.66 18.11
N ASP A 148 5.03 13.27 19.00
CA ASP A 148 5.09 14.71 19.24
C ASP A 148 6.17 15.44 18.41
N GLY A 149 6.89 14.73 17.53
CA GLY A 149 7.96 15.31 16.71
C GLY A 149 9.34 15.33 17.40
N SER A 150 9.45 14.85 18.63
CA SER A 150 10.75 14.73 19.30
C SER A 150 11.52 13.48 18.81
N GLN A 151 12.83 13.60 18.71
CA GLN A 151 13.74 12.48 18.45
C GLN A 151 14.17 11.87 19.78
N SER A 152 14.19 10.54 19.90
CA SER A 152 14.69 9.90 21.12
C SER A 152 16.18 10.20 21.30
N LYS A 153 16.57 10.78 22.43
CA LYS A 153 17.99 10.93 22.79
C LYS A 153 18.63 9.56 23.03
N LYS A 154 19.87 9.39 22.56
CA LYS A 154 20.73 8.24 22.87
C LYS A 154 21.08 8.20 24.34
#